data_AF-A0A952HF14-F1
#
_entry.id   AF-A0A952HF14-F1
#
_cell.length_a   1.000
_cell.length_b   1.000
_cell.length_c   1.000
_cell.angle_alpha   90.00
_cell.angle_beta   90.00
_cell.angle_gamma   90.00
#
_symmetry.space_group_name_H-M   'P 1'
#
loop_
_entity.id
_entity.type
_entity.pdbx_description
1 polymer ?
#
loop_
_entity_poly.entity_id
_entity_poly.type
_entity_poly.pdbx_seq_one_letter_code
_entity_poly.pdbx_strand_id
1 'polypeptide(L)'
;MDIDLSVLRLMEREKEIPFDELVQIIEQAILTAYLKHTNQADHRHGHTDQPPAARVHLDRKTGHVTVYVPELDEEGNVIGEAEDSPSDFGRIAAFAAKQVINQRLRDIADDAVLGEFRGREGDIVAGVIQQGPNPRMIHVDLGTVEAILPPEEQVPGEEYTHGSRIRV
;
A
#
# COMPACT_ATOMS: atom_id res chain seq x y z
N MET A 1 1.31 19.70 -6.57
CA MET A 1 0.31 18.62 -6.81
C MET A 1 -0.54 18.48 -5.56
N ASP A 2 -1.83 18.20 -5.69
CA ASP A 2 -2.79 18.10 -4.58
C ASP A 2 -3.22 16.66 -4.31
N ILE A 3 -3.08 16.25 -3.05
CA ILE A 3 -3.64 14.99 -2.55
C ILE A 3 -5.02 15.26 -1.98
N ASP A 4 -6.00 14.44 -2.34
CA ASP A 4 -7.33 14.51 -1.76
C ASP A 4 -7.32 14.12 -0.27
N LEU A 5 -7.42 15.13 0.58
CA LEU A 5 -7.41 14.98 2.03
C LEU A 5 -8.69 14.34 2.56
N SER A 6 -9.78 14.29 1.79
CA SER A 6 -11.05 13.70 2.24
C SER A 6 -10.90 12.20 2.52
N VAL A 7 -10.10 11.50 1.72
CA VAL A 7 -9.81 10.07 1.89
C VAL A 7 -9.01 9.82 3.17
N LEU A 8 -8.02 10.66 3.45
CA LEU A 8 -7.20 10.56 4.66
C LEU A 8 -8.04 10.81 5.92
N ARG A 9 -8.94 11.78 5.88
CA ARG A 9 -9.89 12.06 6.99
C ARG A 9 -10.92 10.95 7.17
N LEU A 10 -11.35 10.29 6.09
CA LEU A 10 -12.23 9.13 6.18
C LEU A 10 -11.53 7.97 6.92
N MET A 11 -10.27 7.71 6.59
CA MET A 11 -9.46 6.67 7.24
C MET A 11 -9.25 6.96 8.73
N GLU A 12 -9.02 8.22 9.09
CA GLU A 12 -8.95 8.66 10.50
C GLU A 12 -10.24 8.35 11.26
N ARG A 13 -11.40 8.66 10.66
CA ARG A 13 -12.70 8.48 11.32
C ARG A 13 -13.12 7.01 11.46
N GLU A 14 -12.89 6.21 10.43
CA GLU A 14 -13.45 4.85 10.38
C GLU A 14 -12.58 3.81 11.08
N LYS A 15 -11.26 4.02 11.17
CA LYS A 15 -10.31 2.92 11.42
C LYS A 15 -9.12 3.26 12.33
N GLU A 16 -9.24 4.31 13.15
CA GLU A 16 -8.32 4.65 14.25
C GLU A 16 -6.86 4.93 13.86
N ILE A 17 -6.54 5.17 12.60
CA ILE A 17 -5.19 5.63 12.22
C ILE A 17 -5.15 7.16 12.33
N PRO A 18 -4.27 7.73 13.18
CA PRO A 18 -4.13 9.17 13.27
C PRO A 18 -3.80 9.78 11.91
N PHE A 19 -4.47 10.88 11.54
CA PHE A 19 -4.22 11.56 10.28
C PHE A 19 -2.73 11.92 10.10
N ASP A 20 -2.06 12.32 11.18
CA ASP A 20 -0.63 12.62 11.21
C ASP A 20 0.25 11.46 10.77
N GLU A 21 -0.10 10.23 11.16
CA GLU A 21 0.66 9.05 10.80
C GLU A 21 0.52 8.74 9.31
N LEU A 22 -0.70 8.85 8.75
CA LEU A 22 -0.95 8.67 7.32
C LEU A 22 -0.18 9.69 6.48
N VAL A 23 -0.13 10.94 6.91
CA VAL A 23 0.64 11.99 6.25
C VAL A 23 2.12 11.63 6.18
N GLN A 24 2.72 11.20 7.30
CA GLN A 24 4.13 10.81 7.35
C GLN A 24 4.45 9.63 6.43
N ILE A 25 3.59 8.61 6.40
CA ILE A 25 3.77 7.44 5.52
C ILE A 25 3.72 7.86 4.05
N ILE A 26 2.80 8.77 3.69
CA ILE A 26 2.68 9.29 2.33
C ILE A 26 3.92 10.12 1.95
N GLU A 27 4.39 11.00 2.84
CA GLU A 27 5.62 11.77 2.63
C GLU A 27 6.82 10.85 2.36
N GLN A 28 6.99 9.79 3.17
CA GLN A 28 8.07 8.80 2.99
C GLN A 28 7.95 8.02 1.69
N ALA A 29 6.73 7.63 1.29
CA ALA A 29 6.51 6.89 0.06
C ALA A 29 6.78 7.75 -1.18
N ILE A 30 6.35 9.00 -1.15
CA ILE A 30 6.64 9.98 -2.22
C ILE A 30 8.14 10.24 -2.28
N LEU A 31 8.82 10.41 -1.13
CA LEU A 31 10.27 10.57 -1.09
C LEU A 31 10.99 9.38 -1.73
N THR A 32 10.58 8.17 -1.39
CA THR A 32 11.15 6.95 -1.98
C THR A 32 10.92 6.89 -3.48
N ALA A 33 9.73 7.29 -3.96
CA ALA A 33 9.41 7.32 -5.38
C ALA A 33 10.22 8.40 -6.13
N TYR A 34 10.41 9.55 -5.50
CA TYR A 34 11.26 10.64 -5.99
C TYR A 34 12.70 10.18 -6.16
N LEU A 35 13.33 9.63 -5.10
CA LEU A 35 14.71 9.15 -5.15
C LEU A 35 14.92 8.07 -6.22
N LYS A 36 13.95 7.17 -6.41
CA LYS A 36 14.03 6.17 -7.49
C LYS A 36 14.00 6.80 -8.88
N HIS A 37 13.24 7.88 -9.07
CA HIS A 37 13.12 8.55 -10.36
C HIS A 37 14.34 9.44 -10.66
N THR A 38 14.86 10.16 -9.67
CA THR A 38 16.06 11.00 -9.82
C THR A 38 17.31 10.15 -10.02
N ASN A 39 17.46 9.06 -9.26
CA ASN A 39 18.60 8.13 -9.43
C ASN A 39 18.59 7.45 -10.81
N GLN A 40 17.42 7.26 -11.43
CA GLN A 40 17.33 6.76 -12.81
C GLN A 40 17.76 7.80 -13.85
N ALA A 41 17.56 9.09 -13.58
CA ALA A 41 18.01 10.18 -14.45
C ALA A 41 19.51 10.46 -14.32
N ASP A 42 20.11 10.20 -13.15
CA ASP A 42 21.52 10.47 -12.83
C ASP A 42 22.53 9.44 -13.33
N HIS A 43 22.12 8.37 -14.03
CA HIS A 43 23.06 7.47 -14.71
C HIS A 43 23.86 8.12 -15.86
N ARG A 44 23.76 9.44 -16.06
CA ARG A 44 24.49 10.19 -17.09
C ARG A 44 25.59 11.12 -16.57
N HIS A 45 25.65 11.45 -15.28
CA HIS A 45 26.71 12.32 -14.73
C HIS A 45 27.26 11.79 -13.42
N GLY A 46 28.58 11.92 -13.27
CA GLY A 46 29.42 11.17 -12.34
C GLY A 46 29.04 11.23 -10.85
N HIS A 47 29.34 10.11 -10.19
CA HIS A 47 29.72 9.94 -8.79
C HIS A 47 29.29 11.04 -7.79
N THR A 48 28.06 10.95 -7.30
CA THR A 48 27.77 11.34 -5.91
C THR A 48 27.11 10.13 -5.24
N ASP A 49 27.87 9.41 -4.40
CA ASP A 49 27.44 8.16 -3.72
C ASP A 49 26.44 8.39 -2.58
N GLN A 50 25.87 9.60 -2.48
CA GLN A 50 24.95 9.96 -1.42
C GLN A 50 23.73 10.63 -2.04
N PRO A 51 22.52 10.01 -1.97
CA PRO A 51 21.33 10.70 -2.42
C PRO A 51 21.23 12.02 -1.66
N PRO A 52 20.90 13.15 -2.32
CA PRO A 52 20.63 14.38 -1.60
C PRO A 52 19.57 14.07 -0.55
N ALA A 53 19.74 14.59 0.66
CA ALA A 53 18.81 14.43 1.77
C ALA A 53 17.50 15.18 1.47
N ALA A 54 16.79 14.76 0.43
CA ALA A 54 15.55 15.34 -0.01
C ALA A 54 14.47 15.06 1.03
N ARG A 55 13.62 16.05 1.27
CA ARG A 55 12.52 16.01 2.22
C ARG A 55 11.24 16.30 1.46
N VAL A 56 10.23 15.46 1.67
CA VAL A 56 8.89 15.71 1.13
C VAL A 56 8.03 16.28 2.25
N HIS A 57 7.27 17.31 1.94
CA HIS A 57 6.27 17.88 2.84
C HIS A 57 4.89 17.84 2.19
N LEU A 58 3.90 17.34 2.93
CA LEU A 58 2.49 17.39 2.57
C LEU A 58 1.76 18.39 3.47
N ASP A 59 1.24 19.46 2.86
CA ASP A 59 0.41 20.44 3.56
C ASP A 59 -0.93 19.79 3.96
N ARG A 60 -1.20 19.82 5.26
CA ARG A 60 -2.36 19.18 5.92
C ARG A 60 -3.69 19.88 5.69
N LYS A 61 -3.66 21.11 5.19
CA LYS A 61 -4.83 21.94 4.91
C LYS A 61 -5.15 21.94 3.42
N THR A 62 -4.13 22.06 2.58
CA THR A 62 -4.30 22.22 1.13
C THR A 62 -4.14 20.89 0.38
N GLY A 63 -3.39 19.94 0.93
CA GLY A 63 -3.00 18.71 0.23
C GLY A 63 -1.83 18.92 -0.73
N HIS A 64 -1.24 20.12 -0.75
CA HIS A 64 -0.08 20.41 -1.60
C HIS A 64 1.15 19.64 -1.12
N VAL A 65 1.77 18.91 -2.05
CA VAL A 65 3.04 18.23 -1.85
C VAL A 65 4.18 19.08 -2.42
N THR A 66 5.21 19.31 -1.59
CA THR A 66 6.46 20.01 -1.95
C THR A 66 7.66 19.14 -1.64
N VAL A 67 8.66 19.12 -2.52
CA VAL A 67 9.96 18.48 -2.26
C VAL A 67 10.99 19.57 -2.01
N TYR A 68 11.75 19.39 -0.93
CA TYR A 68 12.88 20.21 -0.58
C TYR A 68 14.15 19.40 -0.84
N VAL A 69 15.07 19.97 -1.60
CA VAL A 69 16.38 19.38 -1.88
C VAL A 69 17.44 20.27 -1.23
N PRO A 70 18.43 19.72 -0.52
CA PRO A 70 19.50 20.53 0.07
C PRO A 70 20.32 21.21 -1.02
N GLU A 71 20.54 22.52 -0.87
CA GLU A 71 21.54 23.26 -1.63
C GLU A 71 22.90 23.06 -0.97
N LEU A 72 23.89 22.66 -1.75
CA LEU A 72 25.26 22.42 -1.28
C LEU A 72 26.18 23.53 -1.78
N ASP A 73 27.13 23.97 -0.94
CA ASP A 73 28.24 24.82 -1.38
C ASP A 73 29.33 24.01 -2.13
N GLU A 74 30.39 24.72 -2.58
CA GLU A 74 31.54 24.10 -3.24
C GLU A 74 32.31 23.09 -2.34
N GLU A 75 32.09 23.14 -1.02
CA GLU A 75 32.71 22.27 -0.02
C GLU A 75 31.78 21.09 0.38
N GLY A 76 30.55 21.05 -0.15
CA GLY A 76 29.55 20.02 0.15
C GLY A 76 28.75 20.26 1.44
N ASN A 77 28.83 21.44 2.06
CA ASN A 77 28.00 21.79 3.21
C ASN A 77 26.62 22.24 2.76
N VAL A 78 25.59 21.87 3.54
CA VAL A 78 24.21 22.32 3.29
C VAL A 78 24.07 23.80 3.65
N ILE A 79 23.86 24.64 2.63
CA ILE A 79 23.68 26.09 2.77
C ILE A 79 22.21 26.52 2.76
N GLY A 80 21.30 25.63 2.36
CA GLY A 80 19.88 25.91 2.28
C GLY A 80 19.07 24.71 1.81
N GLU A 81 17.77 24.92 1.62
CA GLU A 81 16.86 23.99 0.97
C GLU A 81 16.19 24.72 -0.20
N ALA A 82 16.24 24.13 -1.40
CA ALA A 82 15.52 24.60 -2.56
C ALA A 82 14.26 23.75 -2.78
N GLU A 83 13.18 24.38 -3.26
CA GLU A 83 12.01 23.65 -3.73
C GLU A 83 12.32 23.02 -5.08
N ASP A 84 12.24 21.70 -5.17
CA ASP A 84 12.32 20.98 -6.43
C ASP A 84 10.94 20.45 -6.81
N SER A 85 10.54 20.70 -8.05
CA SER A 85 9.29 20.18 -8.61
C SER A 85 9.53 19.75 -10.06
N PRO A 86 10.09 18.55 -10.27
CA PRO A 86 10.28 18.00 -11.62
C PRO A 86 8.96 17.90 -12.39
N SER A 87 9.00 18.00 -13.71
CA SER A 87 7.81 18.01 -14.59
C SER A 87 6.89 16.79 -14.43
N ASP A 88 7.44 15.63 -14.07
CA ASP A 88 6.69 14.37 -13.89
C ASP A 88 6.40 14.03 -12.42
N PHE A 89 6.90 14.83 -11.47
CA PHE A 89 6.82 14.53 -10.04
C PHE A 89 5.37 14.47 -9.55
N GLY A 90 4.50 15.36 -10.03
CA GLY A 90 3.09 15.36 -9.64
C GLY A 90 2.38 14.05 -9.95
N ARG A 91 2.72 13.37 -11.05
CA ARG A 91 2.13 12.07 -11.40
C ARG A 91 2.67 10.95 -10.52
N ILE A 92 3.98 10.96 -10.27
CA ILE A 92 4.67 9.96 -9.45
C ILE A 92 4.19 10.03 -8.00
N ALA A 93 4.10 11.24 -7.44
CA ALA A 93 3.60 11.49 -6.10
C ALA A 93 2.14 11.06 -5.95
N ALA A 94 1.29 11.36 -6.94
CA ALA A 94 -0.11 10.92 -6.95
C ALA A 94 -0.24 9.40 -6.93
N PHE A 95 0.57 8.71 -7.74
CA PHE A 95 0.57 7.25 -7.82
C PHE A 95 1.04 6.63 -6.50
N ALA A 96 2.15 7.13 -5.94
CA ALA A 96 2.71 6.65 -4.68
C ALA A 96 1.72 6.87 -3.52
N ALA A 97 1.12 8.05 -3.39
CA ALA A 97 0.12 8.34 -2.37
C ALA A 97 -1.09 7.42 -2.48
N LYS A 98 -1.64 7.25 -3.69
CA LYS A 98 -2.76 6.34 -3.95
C LYS A 98 -2.40 4.89 -3.60
N GLN A 99 -1.18 4.46 -3.90
CA GLN A 99 -0.71 3.12 -3.57
C GLN A 99 -0.65 2.90 -2.06
N VAL A 100 -0.07 3.84 -1.30
CA VAL A 100 -0.02 3.79 0.17
C VAL A 100 -1.42 3.73 0.76
N ILE A 101 -2.31 4.62 0.34
CA ILE A 101 -3.69 4.66 0.82
C ILE A 101 -4.39 3.32 0.58
N ASN A 102 -4.30 2.76 -0.63
CA ASN A 102 -4.90 1.47 -0.93
C ASN A 102 -4.27 0.32 -0.16
N GLN A 103 -2.95 0.35 0.07
CA GLN A 103 -2.28 -0.67 0.88
C GLN A 103 -2.81 -0.63 2.31
N ARG A 104 -2.89 0.55 2.91
CA ARG A 104 -3.44 0.71 4.26
C ARG A 104 -4.89 0.26 4.34
N LEU A 105 -5.73 0.59 3.36
CA LEU A 105 -7.10 0.08 3.30
C LEU A 105 -7.18 -1.44 3.23
N ARG A 106 -6.24 -2.09 2.54
CA ARG A 106 -6.14 -3.56 2.50
C ARG A 106 -5.67 -4.13 3.82
N ASP A 107 -4.57 -3.61 4.39
CA ASP A 107 -4.04 -4.07 5.68
C ASP A 107 -5.13 -4.01 6.76
N ILE A 108 -5.93 -2.95 6.76
CA ILE A 108 -7.08 -2.79 7.66
C ILE A 108 -8.18 -3.83 7.40
N ALA A 109 -8.51 -4.10 6.14
CA ALA A 109 -9.50 -5.11 5.80
C ALA A 109 -9.03 -6.50 6.23
N ASP A 110 -7.74 -6.79 6.03
CA ASP A 110 -7.10 -8.04 6.42
C ASP A 110 -7.09 -8.22 7.95
N ASP A 111 -6.77 -7.16 8.71
CA ASP A 111 -6.82 -7.17 10.18
C ASP A 111 -8.25 -7.40 10.70
N ALA A 112 -9.25 -6.79 10.07
CA ALA A 112 -10.65 -6.99 10.42
C ALA A 112 -11.11 -8.44 10.17
N VAL A 113 -10.70 -9.01 9.03
CA VAL A 113 -10.93 -10.42 8.71
C VAL A 113 -10.25 -11.31 9.74
N LEU A 114 -8.97 -11.10 10.04
CA LEU A 114 -8.26 -11.87 11.05
C LEU A 114 -8.96 -11.81 12.41
N GLY A 115 -9.43 -10.62 12.81
CA GLY A 115 -10.22 -10.43 14.03
C GLY A 115 -11.50 -11.26 14.08
N GLU A 116 -12.24 -11.35 12.97
CA GLU A 116 -13.47 -12.15 12.89
C GLU A 116 -13.19 -13.66 13.07
N PHE A 117 -12.10 -14.15 12.49
CA PHE A 117 -11.78 -15.58 12.46
C PHE A 117 -10.90 -16.06 13.61
N ARG A 118 -10.26 -15.15 14.37
CA ARG A 118 -9.35 -15.48 15.48
C ARG A 118 -9.97 -16.36 16.58
N GLY A 119 -11.29 -16.34 16.71
CA GLY A 119 -12.05 -17.14 17.69
C GLY A 119 -12.86 -18.29 17.11
N ARG A 120 -12.80 -18.52 15.80
CA ARG A 120 -13.57 -19.58 15.09
C ARG A 120 -12.72 -20.79 14.72
N GLU A 121 -11.56 -20.95 15.35
CA GLU A 121 -10.70 -22.10 15.10
C GLU A 121 -11.41 -23.40 15.53
N GLY A 122 -11.56 -24.34 14.59
CA GLY A 122 -12.25 -25.61 14.80
C GLY A 122 -13.77 -25.57 14.61
N ASP A 123 -14.34 -24.42 14.27
CA ASP A 123 -15.75 -24.32 13.90
C ASP A 123 -15.98 -24.83 12.48
N ILE A 124 -17.08 -25.57 12.29
CA ILE A 124 -17.50 -26.01 10.96
C ILE A 124 -18.19 -24.85 10.26
N VAL A 125 -17.63 -24.42 9.13
CA VAL A 125 -18.17 -23.37 8.27
C VAL A 125 -18.84 -23.98 7.04
N ALA A 126 -19.82 -23.26 6.49
CA ALA A 126 -20.49 -23.64 5.26
C ALA A 126 -20.21 -22.58 4.19
N GLY A 127 -19.89 -23.03 2.98
CA GLY A 127 -19.56 -22.15 1.87
C GLY A 127 -19.96 -22.72 0.52
N VAL A 128 -19.66 -21.96 -0.53
CA VAL A 128 -19.90 -22.34 -1.93
C VAL A 128 -18.58 -22.48 -2.65
N ILE A 129 -18.37 -23.60 -3.34
CA ILE A 129 -17.14 -23.86 -4.07
C ILE A 129 -17.03 -22.90 -5.27
N GLN A 130 -15.94 -22.15 -5.33
CA GLN A 130 -15.60 -21.22 -6.39
C GLN A 130 -14.58 -21.84 -7.36
N GLN A 131 -14.56 -21.33 -8.59
CA GLN A 131 -13.61 -21.78 -9.60
C GLN A 131 -12.31 -20.98 -9.49
N GLY A 132 -11.23 -21.63 -9.07
CA GLY A 132 -9.89 -21.05 -8.98
C GLY A 132 -9.07 -21.21 -10.28
N PRO A 133 -7.94 -20.48 -10.38
CA PRO A 133 -7.00 -20.62 -11.50
C PRO A 133 -6.26 -21.97 -11.50
N ASN A 134 -6.11 -22.60 -10.33
CA ASN A 134 -5.53 -23.93 -10.19
C ASN A 134 -6.62 -24.93 -9.78
N PRO A 135 -6.98 -25.91 -10.62
CA PRO A 135 -8.05 -26.86 -10.32
C PRO A 135 -7.76 -27.79 -9.13
N ARG A 136 -6.51 -27.86 -8.66
CA ARG A 136 -6.15 -28.61 -7.45
C ARG A 136 -6.40 -27.82 -6.16
N MET A 137 -6.49 -26.50 -6.27
CA MET A 137 -6.72 -25.61 -5.15
C MET A 137 -8.20 -25.24 -5.16
N ILE A 138 -8.96 -25.74 -4.19
CA ILE A 138 -10.40 -25.51 -4.15
C ILE A 138 -10.64 -24.21 -3.41
N HIS A 139 -11.28 -23.26 -4.09
CA HIS A 139 -11.68 -21.99 -3.49
C HIS A 139 -13.08 -22.15 -2.92
N VAL A 140 -13.34 -21.58 -1.75
CA VAL A 140 -14.63 -21.66 -1.08
C VAL A 140 -15.04 -20.26 -0.63
N ASP A 141 -16.16 -19.77 -1.15
CA ASP A 141 -16.77 -18.52 -0.73
C ASP A 141 -17.57 -18.74 0.57
N LEU A 142 -17.14 -18.08 1.65
CA LEU A 142 -17.78 -18.08 2.97
C LEU A 142 -18.69 -16.85 3.18
N GLY A 143 -18.90 -16.03 2.14
CA GLY A 143 -19.74 -14.84 2.13
C GLY A 143 -18.98 -13.56 2.50
N THR A 144 -18.28 -13.54 3.63
CA THR A 144 -17.44 -12.39 4.02
C THR A 144 -16.01 -12.49 3.49
N VAL A 145 -15.53 -13.72 3.30
CA VAL A 145 -14.15 -14.01 2.89
C VAL A 145 -14.12 -15.22 1.96
N GLU A 146 -13.03 -15.32 1.20
CA GLU A 146 -12.70 -16.49 0.40
C GLU A 146 -11.69 -17.37 1.16
N ALA A 147 -12.01 -18.65 1.30
CA ALA A 147 -11.14 -19.67 1.86
C ALA A 147 -10.54 -20.53 0.76
N ILE A 148 -9.40 -21.14 1.07
CA ILE A 148 -8.71 -22.07 0.19
C ILE A 148 -8.63 -23.43 0.89
N LEU A 149 -9.09 -24.47 0.22
CA LEU A 149 -8.95 -25.86 0.63
C LEU A 149 -7.84 -26.52 -0.21
N PRO A 150 -6.62 -26.65 0.33
CA PRO A 150 -5.49 -27.24 -0.37
C PRO A 150 -5.68 -28.76 -0.58
N PRO A 151 -4.97 -29.37 -1.56
CA PRO A 151 -5.06 -30.81 -1.84
C PRO A 151 -4.82 -31.72 -0.63
N GLU A 152 -4.01 -31.26 0.32
CA GLU A 152 -3.61 -32.01 1.51
C GLU A 152 -4.74 -32.11 2.54
N GLU A 153 -5.69 -31.16 2.51
CA GLU A 153 -6.85 -31.11 3.40
C GLU A 153 -8.14 -31.62 2.72
N GLN A 154 -8.05 -32.01 1.45
CA GLN A 154 -9.16 -32.58 0.69
C GLN A 154 -9.40 -34.06 1.04
N VAL A 155 -10.67 -34.45 1.10
CA VAL A 155 -11.05 -35.84 1.37
C VAL A 155 -10.82 -36.69 0.11
N PRO A 156 -10.05 -37.78 0.19
CA PRO A 156 -9.82 -38.64 -0.97
C PRO A 156 -11.12 -39.22 -1.54
N GLY A 157 -11.37 -38.96 -2.83
CA GLY A 157 -12.54 -39.45 -3.55
C GLY A 157 -13.76 -38.52 -3.54
N GLU A 158 -13.68 -37.38 -2.87
CA GLU A 158 -14.72 -36.33 -2.94
C GLU A 158 -14.57 -35.48 -4.21
N GLU A 159 -15.69 -35.10 -4.83
CA GLU A 159 -15.70 -34.22 -6.01
C GLU A 159 -16.08 -32.79 -5.64
N TYR A 160 -15.13 -31.87 -5.84
CA TYR A 160 -15.30 -30.44 -5.55
C TYR A 160 -15.73 -29.68 -6.80
N THR A 161 -17.03 -29.73 -7.12
CA THR A 161 -17.58 -29.04 -8.29
C THR A 161 -17.94 -27.58 -7.97
N HIS A 162 -17.61 -26.66 -8.87
CA HIS A 162 -17.99 -25.25 -8.75
C HIS A 162 -19.51 -25.06 -8.57
N GLY A 163 -19.90 -24.18 -7.65
CA GLY A 163 -21.30 -23.88 -7.32
C GLY A 163 -21.91 -24.85 -6.29
N SER A 164 -21.25 -25.96 -5.98
CA SER A 164 -21.69 -26.86 -4.91
C SER A 164 -21.46 -26.25 -3.54
N ARG A 165 -22.34 -26.58 -2.60
CA ARG A 165 -22.16 -26.22 -1.18
C ARG A 165 -21.26 -27.24 -0.51
N ILE A 166 -20.32 -26.75 0.28
CA ILE A 166 -19.40 -27.56 1.08
C ILE A 166 -19.49 -27.14 2.55
N ARG A 167 -19.24 -28.08 3.45
CA ARG A 167 -19.04 -27.83 4.87
C ARG A 167 -17.65 -28.33 5.24
N VAL A 168 -16.83 -27.43 5.78
CA VAL A 168 -15.45 -27.69 6.19
C VAL A 168 -15.24 -27.24 7.61
#